data_AF-C2XP31-F1
#
_entry.id   AF-C2XP31-F1
#
_cell.length_a   1.000
_cell.length_b   1.000
_cell.length_c   1.000
_cell.angle_alpha   90.00
_cell.angle_beta   90.00
_cell.angle_gamma   90.00
#
_symmetry.space_group_name_H-M   'P 1'
#
loop_
_entity.id
_entity.type
_entity.pdbx_description
1 polymer ?
#
loop_
_entity_poly.entity_id
_entity_poly.type
_entity_poly.pdbx_seq_one_letter_code
_entity_poly.pdbx_strand_id
1 'polypeptide(L)' 'MISKNEWKEDELAYFHHSFQQIMPYLNVEGQTIYKEVVKEIESRGGL' A
#
# COMPACT_ATOMS: atom_id res chain seq x y z
N MET A 1 -8.30 11.84 -0.24
CA MET A 1 -6.85 11.54 -0.29
C MET A 1 -6.45 11.48 -1.76
N ILE A 2 -5.18 11.74 -2.09
CA ILE A 2 -4.63 11.50 -3.43
C ILE A 2 -4.79 10.02 -3.77
N SER A 3 -5.13 9.71 -5.02
CA SER A 3 -5.35 8.33 -5.47
C SER A 3 -4.03 7.55 -5.50
N LYS A 4 -4.06 6.24 -5.21
CA LYS A 4 -2.83 5.41 -5.18
C LYS A 4 -2.18 5.26 -6.55
N ASN A 5 -2.96 5.38 -7.62
CA ASN A 5 -2.44 5.39 -8.99
C ASN A 5 -1.53 6.61 -9.29
N GLU A 6 -1.59 7.67 -8.49
CA GLU A 6 -0.71 8.84 -8.62
C GLU A 6 0.58 8.71 -7.81
N TRP A 7 0.72 7.65 -7.00
CA TRP A 7 1.90 7.44 -6.17
C TRP A 7 3.07 6.91 -6.99
N LYS A 8 4.29 7.31 -6.64
CA LYS A 8 5.52 6.80 -7.25
C LYS A 8 5.82 5.39 -6.73
N GLU A 9 6.60 4.64 -7.50
CA GLU A 9 7.01 3.28 -7.14
C GLU A 9 7.74 3.23 -5.80
N ASP A 10 8.65 4.17 -5.53
CA ASP A 10 9.37 4.25 -4.25
C ASP A 10 8.43 4.51 -3.06
N GLU A 11 7.36 5.29 -3.27
CA GLU A 11 6.36 5.55 -2.23
C GLU A 11 5.55 4.29 -1.96
N LEU A 12 5.09 3.61 -3.02
CA LEU A 12 4.38 2.33 -2.89
C LEU A 12 5.23 1.28 -2.17
N ALA A 13 6.51 1.16 -2.52
CA ALA A 13 7.45 0.23 -1.87
C ALA A 13 7.68 0.58 -0.39
N TYR A 14 7.87 1.87 -0.08
CA TYR A 14 8.04 2.34 1.29
C TYR A 14 6.82 2.02 2.16
N PHE A 15 5.62 2.29 1.66
CA PHE A 15 4.39 2.04 2.40
C PHE A 15 4.06 0.55 2.49
N HIS A 16 4.31 -0.23 1.43
CA HIS A 16 4.18 -1.69 1.47
C HIS A 16 5.05 -2.28 2.58
N HIS A 17 6.33 -1.92 2.64
CA HIS A 17 7.25 -2.37 3.69
C HIS A 17 6.79 -1.92 5.09
N SER A 18 6.41 -0.66 5.23
CA SER A 18 5.96 -0.11 6.52
C SER A 18 4.70 -0.83 7.02
N PHE A 19 3.71 -1.04 6.14
CA PHE A 19 2.48 -1.74 6.48
C PHE A 19 2.72 -3.21 6.83
N GLN A 20 3.67 -3.89 6.21
CA GLN A 20 4.06 -5.25 6.59
C GLN A 20 4.56 -5.33 8.04
N GLN A 21 5.35 -4.34 8.48
CA GLN A 21 5.89 -4.32 9.86
C GLN A 21 4.81 -4.11 10.92
N ILE A 22 3.77 -3.34 10.59
CA ILE A 22 2.71 -2.97 11.55
C ILE A 22 1.38 -3.68 11.28
N MET A 23 1.34 -4.65 10.35
CA MET A 23 0.12 -5.33 9.89
C MET A 23 -0.79 -5.82 11.02
N PRO A 24 -0.26 -6.44 12.11
CA PRO A 24 -1.10 -6.92 13.22
C PRO A 24 -1.85 -5.80 13.96
N TYR A 25 -1.40 -4.56 13.83
CA TYR A 25 -1.92 -3.40 14.55
C TYR A 25 -2.81 -2.50 13.67
N LEU A 26 -2.98 -2.83 12.39
CA LEU A 26 -3.82 -2.05 11.48
C LEU A 26 -5.30 -2.25 11.79
N ASN A 27 -6.00 -1.13 11.98
CA ASN A 27 -7.45 -1.11 12.00
C ASN A 27 -8.03 -1.34 10.58
N VAL A 28 -9.36 -1.38 10.46
CA VAL A 28 -10.07 -1.65 9.19
C VAL A 28 -9.68 -0.65 8.09
N GLU A 29 -9.51 0.63 8.44
CA GLU A 29 -9.11 1.68 7.50
C GLU A 29 -7.67 1.45 7.00
N GLY A 30 -6.73 1.18 7.91
CA GLY A 30 -5.34 0.86 7.58
C GLY A 30 -5.21 -0.38 6.70
N GLN A 31 -6.00 -1.43 6.99
CA GLN A 31 -6.04 -2.62 6.13
C GLN A 31 -6.63 -2.34 4.75
N THR A 32 -7.59 -1.42 4.65
CA THR A 32 -8.18 -1.02 3.37
C THR A 32 -7.15 -0.26 2.53
N ILE A 33 -6.42 0.69 3.15
CA ILE A 33 -5.33 1.42 2.49
C ILE A 33 -4.22 0.45 2.04
N TYR A 34 -3.83 -0.50 2.89
CA TYR A 34 -2.81 -1.49 2.52
C TYR A 34 -3.23 -2.34 1.33
N LYS A 35 -4.51 -2.77 1.26
CA LYS A 35 -5.04 -3.49 0.09
C LYS A 35 -4.99 -2.66 -1.18
N GLU A 36 -5.27 -1.37 -1.11
CA GLU A 36 -5.16 -0.47 -2.28
C GLU A 36 -3.72 -0.30 -2.74
N VAL A 37 -2.77 -0.21 -1.80
CA VAL A 37 -1.33 -0.16 -2.11
C VAL A 37 -0.89 -1.44 -2.82
N VAL A 38 -1.24 -2.63 -2.28
CA VAL A 38 -0.91 -3.92 -2.90
C VAL A 38 -1.52 -4.02 -4.30
N LYS A 39 -2.81 -3.69 -4.46
CA LYS A 39 -3.48 -3.73 -5.77
C LYS A 39 -2.82 -2.81 -6.80
N GLU A 40 -2.36 -1.64 -6.37
CA GLU A 40 -1.67 -0.71 -7.26
C GLU A 40 -0.29 -1.22 -7.64
N ILE A 41 0.42 -1.86 -6.71
CA ILE A 41 1.70 -2.49 -7.02
C ILE A 41 1.46 -3.66 -8.00
N GLU A 42 0.47 -4.53 -7.75
CA GLU A 42 0.06 -5.62 -8.65
C GLU A 42 -0.33 -5.12 -10.04
N SER A 43 -1.06 -4.01 -10.14
CA SER A 43 -1.51 -3.43 -11.42
C SER A 43 -0.34 -2.94 -12.29
N ARG A 44 0.77 -2.56 -11.66
CA ARG A 44 2.03 -2.16 -12.31
C ARG A 44 2.98 -3.33 -12.60
N GLY A 45 2.61 -4.55 -12.21
CA GLY A 45 3.44 -5.75 -12.36
C GLY A 45 4.38 -6.03 -11.17
N GLY A 46 4.07 -5.50 -9.98
CA GLY A 46 4.77 -5.75 -8.70
C GLY A 46 3.96 -6.57 -7.67
N LEU A 47 4.44 -6.63 -6.40
CA LEU A 47 3.99 -7.53 -5.29
C LEU A 47 3.16 -6.90 -4.15
#